data_AF-A0A968ILK0-F1
#
_entry.id   AF-A0A968ILK0-F1
#
_cell.length_a   1.000
_cell.length_b   1.000
_cell.length_c   1.000
_cell.angle_alpha   90.00
_cell.angle_beta   90.00
_cell.angle_gamma   90.00
#
_symmetry.space_group_name_H-M   'P 1'
#
loop_
_entity.id
_entity.type
_entity.pdbx_description
1 polymer ?
#
loop_
_entity_poly.entity_id
_entity_poly.type
_entity_poly.pdbx_seq_one_letter_code
_entity_poly.pdbx_strand_id
1 'polypeptide(L)'
;MLNTIKTGQRFLEVKRRSVSSEIDRLQDEIEIALKYTTSNVLEQNRFRHDNTMLSVQFSPELNPQEQRIATGSADGKARIWQPNGKLDQILQHQDDVNDIAFSPDAQKMATASQDRTLKLWTRDGRPIRTLKHNNYSFRKVTFSPDSQLVAAATDVHLIAIWRVSDGQLMKTVSGGTDEQGLKHFFWGLEFSPDGTAIAASSTDKTVKIWDVTTGSAVQ
;
A
#
# COMPACT_ATOMS: atom_id res chain seq x y z
N MET A 1 -24.27 -12.01 4.07
CA MET A 1 -23.52 -12.97 3.23
C MET A 1 -24.08 -14.39 3.33
N LEU A 2 -24.26 -14.95 4.54
CA LEU A 2 -24.75 -16.33 4.73
C LEU A 2 -26.16 -16.59 4.15
N ASN A 3 -27.08 -15.62 4.26
CA ASN A 3 -28.43 -15.75 3.71
C ASN A 3 -28.44 -15.76 2.18
N THR A 4 -27.60 -14.96 1.53
CA THR A 4 -27.52 -14.86 0.06
C THR A 4 -27.03 -16.16 -0.57
N ILE A 5 -26.05 -16.83 0.06
CA ILE A 5 -25.53 -18.12 -0.40
C ILE A 5 -26.60 -19.21 -0.26
N LYS A 6 -27.32 -19.23 0.87
CA LYS A 6 -28.43 -20.17 1.10
C LYS A 6 -29.57 -19.97 0.10
N THR A 7 -29.93 -18.73 -0.21
CA THR A 7 -30.96 -18.41 -1.21
C THR A 7 -30.53 -18.82 -2.63
N GLY A 8 -29.27 -18.58 -3.00
CA GLY A 8 -28.72 -19.01 -4.29
C GLY A 8 -28.68 -20.53 -4.46
N GLN A 9 -28.32 -21.28 -3.41
CA GLN A 9 -28.37 -22.74 -3.40
C GLN A 9 -29.81 -23.27 -3.53
N ARG A 10 -30.76 -22.62 -2.85
CA ARG A 10 -32.19 -22.96 -2.92
C ARG A 10 -32.78 -22.71 -4.31
N PHE A 11 -32.38 -21.63 -4.99
CA PHE A 11 -32.78 -21.36 -6.38
C PHE A 11 -32.33 -22.47 -7.36
N LEU A 12 -31.10 -22.95 -7.22
CA LEU A 12 -30.57 -24.04 -8.04
C LEU A 12 -31.31 -25.37 -7.79
N GLU A 13 -31.77 -25.59 -6.57
CA GLU A 13 -32.52 -26.79 -6.18
C GLU A 13 -33.96 -26.76 -6.71
N VAL A 14 -34.62 -25.59 -6.66
CA VAL A 14 -36.00 -25.40 -7.12
C VAL A 14 -36.10 -25.39 -8.66
N LYS A 15 -35.14 -24.78 -9.37
CA LYS A 15 -35.06 -24.81 -10.84
C LYS A 15 -34.97 -26.24 -11.40
N ARG A 16 -34.46 -27.18 -10.62
CA ARG A 16 -34.36 -28.60 -11.00
C ARG A 16 -35.64 -29.40 -10.74
N ARG A 17 -36.62 -28.88 -9.97
CA ARG A 17 -37.74 -29.67 -9.45
C ARG A 17 -39.15 -29.07 -9.61
N SER A 18 -39.33 -27.82 -10.02
CA SER A 18 -40.64 -27.17 -9.78
C SER A 18 -41.13 -26.16 -10.84
N VAL A 19 -42.42 -25.86 -10.68
CA VAL A 19 -43.40 -25.12 -11.48
C VAL A 19 -43.17 -23.60 -11.45
N SER A 20 -43.57 -22.91 -12.53
CA SER A 20 -43.33 -21.47 -12.81
C SER A 20 -43.46 -20.52 -11.61
N SER A 21 -44.48 -20.67 -10.76
CA SER A 21 -44.79 -19.71 -9.70
C SER A 21 -43.77 -19.67 -8.55
N GLU A 22 -43.05 -20.77 -8.31
CA GLU A 22 -42.01 -20.83 -7.29
C GLU A 22 -40.69 -20.21 -7.78
N ILE A 23 -40.46 -20.26 -9.10
CA ILE A 23 -39.33 -19.59 -9.77
C ILE A 23 -39.52 -18.08 -9.72
N ASP A 24 -40.72 -17.58 -10.02
CA ASP A 24 -41.03 -16.15 -10.02
C ASP A 24 -40.84 -15.52 -8.63
N ARG A 25 -41.32 -16.19 -7.58
CA ARG A 25 -41.12 -15.74 -6.19
C ARG A 25 -39.65 -15.70 -5.79
N LEU A 26 -38.86 -16.70 -6.19
CA LEU A 26 -37.42 -16.73 -5.87
C LEU A 26 -36.62 -15.69 -6.67
N GLN A 27 -37.06 -15.34 -7.88
CA GLN A 27 -36.49 -14.23 -8.63
C GLN A 27 -36.71 -12.90 -7.91
N ASP A 28 -37.93 -12.64 -7.42
CA ASP A 28 -38.23 -11.45 -6.63
C ASP A 28 -37.39 -11.38 -5.34
N GLU A 29 -37.27 -12.49 -4.61
CA GLU A 29 -36.45 -12.54 -3.38
C GLU A 29 -34.96 -12.29 -3.65
N ILE A 30 -34.42 -12.81 -4.75
CA ILE A 30 -33.04 -12.55 -5.18
C ILE A 30 -32.86 -11.11 -5.63
N GLU A 31 -33.77 -10.56 -6.41
CA GLU A 31 -33.70 -9.18 -6.89
C GLU A 31 -33.75 -8.19 -5.72
N ILE A 32 -34.65 -8.43 -4.76
CA ILE A 32 -34.72 -7.66 -3.51
C ILE A 32 -33.39 -7.79 -2.74
N ALA A 33 -32.90 -9.01 -2.52
CA ALA A 33 -31.65 -9.21 -1.79
C ALA A 33 -30.45 -8.55 -2.48
N LEU A 34 -30.35 -8.65 -3.81
CA LEU A 34 -29.31 -8.00 -4.62
C LEU A 34 -29.45 -6.48 -4.59
N LYS A 35 -30.67 -5.94 -4.66
CA LYS A 35 -30.93 -4.51 -4.57
C LYS A 35 -30.55 -3.97 -3.19
N TYR A 36 -30.82 -4.72 -2.11
CA TYR A 36 -30.39 -4.37 -0.75
C TYR A 36 -28.88 -4.50 -0.52
N THR A 37 -28.19 -5.44 -1.17
CA THR A 37 -26.72 -5.55 -1.04
C THR A 37 -26.00 -4.51 -1.89
N THR A 38 -26.48 -4.22 -3.09
CA THR A 38 -25.92 -3.19 -3.99
C THR A 38 -26.21 -1.77 -3.50
N SER A 39 -27.39 -1.49 -2.92
CA SER A 39 -27.69 -0.19 -2.29
C SER A 39 -26.96 0.05 -0.97
N ASN A 40 -26.33 -0.97 -0.38
CA ASN A 40 -25.47 -0.83 0.80
C ASN A 40 -23.98 -0.67 0.46
N VAL A 41 -23.59 -0.74 -0.81
CA VAL A 41 -22.25 -0.28 -1.26
C VAL A 41 -22.32 1.23 -1.48
N LEU A 42 -22.79 1.96 -0.47
CA LEU A 42 -22.69 3.41 -0.46
C LEU A 42 -21.27 3.78 -0.03
N GLU A 43 -20.65 4.70 -0.75
CA GLU A 43 -19.45 5.38 -0.31
C GLU A 43 -19.73 6.04 1.05
N GLN A 44 -19.29 5.40 2.14
CA GLN A 44 -19.55 5.93 3.49
C GLN A 44 -18.50 6.95 3.92
N ASN A 45 -17.27 6.87 3.40
CA ASN A 45 -16.12 7.62 3.89
C ASN A 45 -15.32 8.24 2.75
N ARG A 46 -15.14 9.57 2.78
CA ARG A 46 -14.30 10.35 1.85
C ARG A 46 -13.02 10.82 2.53
N PHE A 47 -11.88 10.26 2.12
CA PHE A 47 -10.55 10.71 2.53
C PHE A 47 -10.07 11.78 1.55
N ARG A 48 -10.03 13.05 1.98
CA ARG A 48 -9.77 14.18 1.09
C ARG A 48 -8.34 14.72 1.23
N HIS A 49 -7.72 14.97 0.08
CA HIS A 49 -6.49 15.75 -0.06
C HIS A 49 -6.76 16.97 -0.95
N ASP A 50 -5.87 17.95 -0.90
CA ASP A 50 -5.98 19.19 -1.69
C ASP A 50 -5.40 19.03 -3.11
N ASN A 51 -4.84 17.85 -3.41
CA ASN A 51 -4.29 17.44 -4.69
C ASN A 51 -4.41 15.91 -4.86
N THR A 52 -3.89 15.39 -5.97
CA THR A 52 -3.88 13.96 -6.33
C THR A 52 -3.35 13.10 -5.19
N MET A 53 -4.08 12.02 -4.87
CA MET A 53 -3.58 10.98 -3.96
C MET A 53 -2.71 10.01 -4.75
N LEU A 54 -1.51 9.76 -4.24
CA LEU A 54 -0.47 8.99 -4.92
C LEU A 54 -0.32 7.58 -4.34
N SER A 55 -0.72 7.40 -3.07
CA SER A 55 -0.65 6.12 -2.38
C SER A 55 -1.75 5.98 -1.34
N VAL A 56 -2.08 4.73 -1.03
CA VAL A 56 -2.96 4.35 0.08
C VAL A 56 -2.48 3.03 0.66
N GLN A 57 -2.55 2.89 1.99
CA GLN A 57 -2.24 1.64 2.66
C GLN A 57 -3.10 1.46 3.92
N PHE A 58 -3.56 0.25 4.17
CA PHE A 58 -4.06 -0.12 5.50
C PHE A 58 -2.89 -0.43 6.43
N SER A 59 -3.04 -0.06 7.69
CA SER A 59 -2.14 -0.51 8.74
C SER A 59 -2.35 -2.02 9.03
N PRO A 60 -1.34 -2.73 9.53
CA PRO A 60 -1.33 -4.20 9.56
C PRO A 60 -2.12 -4.81 10.74
N GLU A 61 -2.72 -4.00 11.62
CA GLU A 61 -3.50 -4.48 12.75
C GLU A 61 -4.66 -5.38 12.30
N LEU A 62 -4.79 -6.54 12.95
CA LEU A 62 -5.88 -7.49 12.70
C LEU A 62 -7.23 -7.01 13.28
N ASN A 63 -7.19 -6.14 14.29
CA ASN A 63 -8.40 -5.56 14.88
C ASN A 63 -8.91 -4.40 14.00
N PRO A 64 -10.09 -4.52 13.36
CA PRO A 64 -10.60 -3.48 12.45
C PRO A 64 -10.84 -2.12 13.14
N GLN A 65 -11.03 -2.09 14.46
CA GLN A 65 -11.23 -0.84 15.21
C GLN A 65 -9.92 -0.08 15.46
N GLU A 66 -8.79 -0.80 15.48
CA GLU A 66 -7.45 -0.23 15.63
C GLU A 66 -6.78 0.03 14.29
N GLN A 67 -7.31 -0.56 13.22
CA GLN A 67 -6.84 -0.33 11.87
C GLN A 67 -6.89 1.17 11.52
N ARG A 68 -5.89 1.60 10.76
CA ARG A 68 -5.74 2.93 10.20
C ARG A 68 -5.57 2.82 8.71
N ILE A 69 -5.87 3.92 8.03
CA ILE A 69 -5.63 4.09 6.61
C ILE A 69 -4.61 5.23 6.49
N ALA A 70 -3.54 5.00 5.76
CA ALA A 70 -2.55 6.01 5.42
C ALA A 70 -2.72 6.39 3.95
N THR A 71 -2.61 7.68 3.63
CA THR A 71 -2.63 8.20 2.25
C THR A 71 -1.48 9.17 2.04
N GLY A 72 -0.77 9.06 0.91
CA GLY A 72 0.20 10.05 0.43
C GLY A 72 -0.35 10.86 -0.74
N SER A 73 0.07 12.12 -0.90
CA SER A 73 -0.47 13.01 -1.93
C SER A 73 0.51 14.07 -2.41
N ALA A 74 0.22 14.56 -3.61
CA ALA A 74 0.85 15.72 -4.23
C ALA A 74 0.49 17.08 -3.58
N ASP A 75 -0.18 17.09 -2.43
CA ASP A 75 -0.37 18.31 -1.61
C ASP A 75 0.72 18.47 -0.53
N GLY A 76 1.78 17.65 -0.63
CA GLY A 76 2.90 17.62 0.31
C GLY A 76 2.55 17.02 1.68
N LYS A 77 1.41 16.34 1.81
CA LYS A 77 0.96 15.74 3.06
C LYS A 77 0.71 14.25 2.88
N ALA A 78 1.14 13.47 3.87
CA ALA A 78 0.51 12.21 4.17
C ALA A 78 -0.57 12.42 5.24
N ARG A 79 -1.67 11.67 5.18
CA ARG A 79 -2.73 11.72 6.19
C ARG A 79 -3.01 10.32 6.71
N ILE A 80 -3.25 10.24 8.01
CA ILE A 80 -3.64 9.01 8.69
C ILE A 80 -5.10 9.15 9.12
N TRP A 81 -5.90 8.15 8.82
CA TRP A 81 -7.35 8.17 8.99
C TRP A 81 -7.79 6.97 9.81
N GLN A 82 -8.88 7.16 10.55
CA GLN A 82 -9.69 6.06 11.05
C GLN A 82 -10.54 5.49 9.90
N PRO A 83 -10.96 4.21 9.98
CA PRO A 83 -11.77 3.58 8.94
C PRO A 83 -13.10 4.31 8.64
N ASN A 84 -13.61 5.08 9.61
CA ASN A 84 -14.81 5.92 9.50
C ASN A 84 -14.59 7.29 8.81
N GLY A 85 -13.41 7.53 8.21
CA GLY A 85 -13.11 8.80 7.53
C GLY A 85 -12.58 9.92 8.42
N LYS A 86 -12.54 9.74 9.74
CA LYS A 86 -11.98 10.76 10.65
C LYS A 86 -10.47 10.85 10.46
N LEU A 87 -9.98 12.07 10.28
CA LEU A 87 -8.55 12.37 10.23
C LEU A 87 -7.93 12.26 11.63
N ASP A 88 -6.87 11.47 11.75
CA ASP A 88 -6.11 11.30 12.99
C ASP A 88 -4.82 12.13 12.98
N GLN A 89 -4.00 12.04 11.93
CA GLN A 89 -2.70 12.71 11.84
C GLN A 89 -2.41 13.27 10.44
N ILE A 90 -1.57 14.30 10.39
CA ILE A 90 -1.00 14.85 9.15
C ILE A 90 0.52 14.79 9.24
N LEU A 91 1.17 14.15 8.28
CA LEU A 91 2.62 14.06 8.16
C LEU A 91 3.07 14.98 7.03
N GLN A 92 3.82 16.03 7.34
CA GLN A 92 4.13 17.08 6.38
C GLN A 92 5.51 16.90 5.72
N HIS A 93 5.54 17.11 4.41
CA HIS A 93 6.72 17.24 3.57
C HIS A 93 6.75 18.62 2.89
N GLN A 94 7.87 18.94 2.23
CA GLN A 94 8.03 20.20 1.49
C GLN A 94 7.63 20.10 0.01
N ASP A 95 7.29 18.90 -0.44
CA ASP A 95 6.89 18.55 -1.80
C ASP A 95 6.08 17.24 -1.74
N ASP A 96 5.60 16.75 -2.88
CA ASP A 96 4.72 15.59 -3.02
C ASP A 96 5.15 14.39 -2.14
N VAL A 97 4.18 13.78 -1.45
CA VAL A 97 4.37 12.50 -0.77
C VAL A 97 3.96 11.39 -1.73
N ASN A 98 4.94 10.79 -2.38
CA ASN A 98 4.75 9.77 -3.41
C ASN A 98 4.28 8.43 -2.84
N ASP A 99 4.71 8.10 -1.62
CA ASP A 99 4.36 6.82 -1.00
C ASP A 99 4.42 6.84 0.53
N ILE A 100 3.68 5.93 1.16
CA ILE A 100 3.66 5.74 2.61
C ILE A 100 3.54 4.26 2.96
N ALA A 101 4.31 3.82 3.96
CA ALA A 101 4.28 2.45 4.46
C ALA A 101 4.18 2.41 6.00
N PHE A 102 3.36 1.53 6.54
CA PHE A 102 3.40 1.09 7.94
C PHE A 102 4.47 0.01 8.12
N SER A 103 5.15 0.02 9.27
CA SER A 103 5.95 -1.12 9.68
C SER A 103 5.05 -2.29 10.08
N PRO A 104 5.45 -3.55 9.83
CA PRO A 104 4.69 -4.73 10.24
C PRO A 104 4.35 -4.80 11.73
N ASP A 105 5.19 -4.25 12.61
CA ASP A 105 4.94 -4.12 14.06
C ASP A 105 3.87 -3.07 14.42
N ALA A 106 3.31 -2.37 13.42
CA ALA A 106 2.38 -1.25 13.52
C ALA A 106 2.89 -0.03 14.33
N GLN A 107 4.16 0.00 14.74
CA GLN A 107 4.68 1.06 15.63
C GLN A 107 5.24 2.28 14.88
N LYS A 108 5.56 2.13 13.60
CA LYS A 108 6.24 3.15 12.80
C LYS A 108 5.60 3.30 11.43
N MET A 109 5.88 4.43 10.81
CA MET A 109 5.55 4.72 9.43
C MET A 109 6.76 5.30 8.71
N ALA A 110 6.80 5.14 7.40
CA ALA A 110 7.78 5.75 6.52
C ALA A 110 7.09 6.43 5.36
N THR A 111 7.54 7.63 4.99
CA THR A 111 7.01 8.40 3.85
C THR A 111 8.12 8.73 2.88
N ALA A 112 7.89 8.46 1.60
CA ALA A 112 8.78 8.80 0.48
C ALA A 112 8.26 10.03 -0.25
N SER A 113 9.13 11.01 -0.46
CA SER A 113 8.72 12.30 -1.03
C SER A 113 9.63 12.79 -2.15
N GLN A 114 9.02 13.61 -3.00
CA GLN A 114 9.68 14.42 -4.02
C GLN A 114 10.60 15.49 -3.42
N ASP A 115 10.48 15.79 -2.12
CA ASP A 115 11.34 16.72 -1.39
C ASP A 115 12.75 16.17 -1.10
N ARG A 116 13.06 15.00 -1.68
CA ARG A 116 14.34 14.28 -1.57
C ARG A 116 14.62 13.76 -0.17
N THR A 117 13.56 13.49 0.57
CA THR A 117 13.63 12.86 1.88
C THR A 117 12.74 11.64 1.99
N LEU A 118 13.23 10.67 2.75
CA LEU A 118 12.44 9.60 3.32
C LEU A 118 12.29 9.89 4.81
N LYS A 119 11.08 10.10 5.32
CA LYS A 119 10.89 10.39 6.76
C LYS A 119 10.34 9.17 7.49
N LEU A 120 10.86 8.92 8.68
CA LEU A 120 10.34 7.93 9.62
C LEU A 120 9.54 8.63 10.70
N TRP A 121 8.41 8.03 11.06
CA TRP A 121 7.46 8.56 12.03
C TRP A 121 7.08 7.47 13.03
N THR A 122 6.75 7.87 14.25
CA THR A 122 6.02 7.02 15.18
C THR A 122 4.59 6.84 14.67
N ARG A 123 3.89 5.80 15.13
CA ARG A 123 2.48 5.56 14.83
C ARG A 123 1.58 6.78 15.12
N ASP A 124 1.89 7.56 16.15
CA ASP A 124 1.15 8.78 16.51
C ASP A 124 1.59 10.03 15.74
N GLY A 125 2.40 9.88 14.69
CA GLY A 125 2.75 10.95 13.75
C GLY A 125 3.93 11.83 14.18
N ARG A 126 4.68 11.46 15.22
CA ARG A 126 5.88 12.22 15.61
C ARG A 126 7.05 11.86 14.69
N PRO A 127 7.83 12.85 14.23
CA PRO A 127 9.00 12.57 13.41
C PRO A 127 10.06 11.85 14.25
N ILE A 128 10.57 10.73 13.74
CA ILE A 128 11.71 9.99 14.30
C ILE A 128 12.99 10.44 13.61
N ARG A 129 12.99 10.43 12.27
CA ARG A 129 14.19 10.68 11.47
C ARG A 129 13.85 11.17 10.07
N THR A 130 14.75 11.94 9.48
CA THR A 130 14.74 12.28 8.05
C THR A 130 15.97 11.64 7.41
N LEU A 131 15.75 10.69 6.51
CA LEU A 131 16.76 9.97 5.75
C LEU A 131 16.92 10.62 4.37
N LYS A 132 18.17 10.72 3.91
CA LYS A 132 18.53 11.32 2.62
C LYS A 132 19.53 10.41 1.93
N HIS A 133 19.51 10.42 0.60
CA HIS A 133 20.52 9.75 -0.22
C HIS A 133 20.77 10.55 -1.49
N ASN A 134 21.99 11.09 -1.62
CA ASN A 134 22.49 11.77 -2.82
C ASN A 134 21.55 12.81 -3.45
N ASN A 135 20.69 13.43 -2.64
CA ASN A 135 19.73 14.44 -3.09
C ASN A 135 18.78 13.91 -4.21
N TYR A 136 18.44 12.62 -4.17
CA TYR A 136 17.44 12.01 -5.04
C TYR A 136 16.05 12.05 -4.41
N SER A 137 15.03 12.13 -5.26
CA SER A 137 13.63 12.03 -4.84
C SER A 137 13.24 10.58 -4.60
N PHE A 138 12.34 10.32 -3.65
CA PHE A 138 11.86 8.96 -3.36
C PHE A 138 10.45 8.74 -3.89
N ARG A 139 10.24 7.61 -4.56
CA ARG A 139 8.99 7.26 -5.26
C ARG A 139 8.19 6.16 -4.59
N LYS A 140 8.87 5.18 -3.97
CA LYS A 140 8.27 4.05 -3.26
C LYS A 140 9.00 3.76 -1.97
N VAL A 141 8.28 3.24 -0.98
CA VAL A 141 8.83 2.84 0.32
C VAL A 141 8.21 1.54 0.82
N THR A 142 9.02 0.71 1.49
CA THR A 142 8.54 -0.49 2.16
C THR A 142 9.40 -0.83 3.38
N PHE A 143 8.81 -1.54 4.35
CA PHE A 143 9.52 -2.07 5.51
C PHE A 143 9.84 -3.55 5.32
N SER A 144 10.93 -4.01 5.91
CA SER A 144 11.18 -5.45 6.05
C SER A 144 10.14 -6.10 6.99
N PRO A 145 9.87 -7.40 6.84
CA PRO A 145 8.88 -8.13 7.68
C PRO A 145 9.15 -8.03 9.19
N ASP A 146 10.42 -7.93 9.59
CA ASP A 146 10.85 -7.79 10.98
C ASP A 146 10.86 -6.33 11.50
N SER A 147 10.42 -5.37 10.66
CA SER A 147 10.40 -3.93 10.95
C SER A 147 11.78 -3.30 11.25
N GLN A 148 12.89 -3.99 10.97
CA GLN A 148 14.25 -3.50 11.27
C GLN A 148 14.87 -2.69 10.12
N LEU A 149 14.41 -2.91 8.89
CA LEU A 149 14.88 -2.21 7.71
C LEU A 149 13.75 -1.45 7.04
N VAL A 150 14.12 -0.36 6.37
CA VAL A 150 13.27 0.36 5.43
C VAL A 150 14.00 0.48 4.11
N ALA A 151 13.31 0.22 3.01
CA ALA A 151 13.83 0.39 1.67
C ALA A 151 13.02 1.44 0.92
N ALA A 152 13.70 2.22 0.08
CA ALA A 152 13.05 3.20 -0.76
C ALA A 152 13.64 3.26 -2.16
N ALA A 153 12.77 3.29 -3.15
CA ALA A 153 13.14 3.47 -4.55
C ALA A 153 13.23 4.96 -4.88
N THR A 154 14.27 5.34 -5.59
CA THR A 154 14.57 6.71 -6.00
C THR A 154 14.04 7.01 -7.41
N ASP A 155 14.09 8.28 -7.80
CA ASP A 155 13.85 8.75 -9.17
C ASP A 155 15.02 8.52 -10.14
N VAL A 156 16.09 7.83 -9.71
CA VAL A 156 17.27 7.52 -10.53
C VAL A 156 17.55 6.02 -10.62
N HIS A 157 16.52 5.19 -10.52
CA HIS A 157 16.60 3.72 -10.66
C HIS A 157 17.49 3.04 -9.61
N LEU A 158 17.69 3.68 -8.46
CA LEU A 158 18.36 3.11 -7.29
C LEU A 158 17.34 2.78 -6.21
N ILE A 159 17.63 1.74 -5.43
CA ILE A 159 16.96 1.45 -4.17
C ILE A 159 17.99 1.60 -3.06
N ALA A 160 17.66 2.38 -2.04
CA ALA A 160 18.46 2.51 -0.84
C ALA A 160 17.76 1.79 0.32
N ILE A 161 18.55 1.15 1.18
CA ILE A 161 18.07 0.35 2.32
C ILE A 161 18.75 0.87 3.58
N TRP A 162 17.97 1.21 4.59
CA TRP A 162 18.46 1.72 5.87
C TRP A 162 18.03 0.83 7.02
N ARG A 163 18.86 0.81 8.07
CA ARG A 163 18.45 0.31 9.37
C ARG A 163 17.56 1.34 10.07
N VAL A 164 16.42 0.90 10.59
CA VAL A 164 15.40 1.75 11.20
C VAL A 164 15.88 2.35 12.53
N SER A 165 16.64 1.59 13.34
CA SER A 165 17.03 2.00 14.69
C SER A 165 17.91 3.25 14.73
N ASP A 166 18.92 3.32 13.86
CA ASP A 166 19.91 4.39 13.82
C ASP A 166 19.86 5.24 12.53
N GLY A 167 19.14 4.77 11.51
CA GLY A 167 19.09 5.42 10.21
C GLY A 167 20.34 5.21 9.36
N GLN A 168 21.18 4.22 9.68
CA GLN A 168 22.35 3.91 8.89
C GLN A 168 21.94 3.39 7.50
N LEU A 169 22.48 3.99 6.44
CA LEU A 169 22.38 3.45 5.09
C LEU A 169 23.19 2.16 5.00
N MET A 170 22.51 1.03 4.81
CA MET A 170 23.10 -0.30 4.76
C MET A 170 23.56 -0.66 3.36
N LYS A 171 22.71 -0.40 2.36
CA LYS A 171 22.93 -0.77 0.97
C LYS A 171 22.30 0.23 0.02
N THR A 172 22.88 0.30 -1.16
CA THR A 172 22.28 0.90 -2.35
C THR A 172 22.43 -0.11 -3.48
N VAL A 173 21.31 -0.51 -4.09
CA VAL A 173 21.29 -1.40 -5.25
C VAL A 173 20.76 -0.65 -6.47
N SER A 174 21.28 -1.01 -7.64
CA SER A 174 20.92 -0.38 -8.91
C SER A 174 20.06 -1.30 -9.75
N GLY A 175 19.02 -0.74 -10.38
CA GLY A 175 18.26 -1.36 -11.46
C GLY A 175 19.06 -1.50 -12.76
N GLY A 176 20.25 -0.91 -12.83
CA GLY A 176 21.06 -0.78 -14.03
C GLY A 176 20.57 0.34 -14.94
N THR A 177 21.23 0.46 -16.08
CA THR A 177 20.81 1.29 -17.21
C THR A 177 20.48 0.37 -18.37
N ASP A 178 19.47 0.70 -19.17
CA ASP A 178 19.31 0.00 -20.45
C ASP A 178 20.46 0.36 -21.40
N GLU A 179 20.61 -0.43 -22.46
CA GLU A 179 21.63 -0.22 -23.49
C GLU A 179 21.42 1.11 -24.25
N GLN A 180 20.22 1.68 -24.16
CA GLN A 180 19.81 2.92 -24.83
C GLN A 180 20.01 4.18 -23.96
N GLY A 181 20.42 4.03 -22.69
CA GLY A 181 20.61 5.13 -21.75
C GLY A 181 19.32 5.81 -21.27
N LEU A 182 18.15 5.16 -21.42
CA LEU A 182 16.88 5.69 -20.93
C LEU A 182 16.83 5.62 -19.41
N LYS A 183 16.12 6.60 -18.82
CA LYS A 183 15.84 6.61 -17.39
C LYS A 183 14.69 5.67 -17.08
N HIS A 184 14.93 4.73 -16.17
CA HIS A 184 13.89 3.87 -15.62
C HIS A 184 13.55 4.22 -14.18
N PHE A 185 12.37 3.80 -13.76
CA PHE A 185 11.86 4.02 -12.41
C PHE A 185 11.25 2.73 -11.89
N PHE A 186 11.29 2.53 -10.59
CA PHE A 186 10.55 1.46 -9.94
C PHE A 186 9.13 1.93 -9.59
N TRP A 187 8.13 1.13 -9.97
CA TRP A 187 6.71 1.37 -9.68
C TRP A 187 6.20 0.58 -8.49
N GLY A 188 6.83 -0.54 -8.17
CA GLY A 188 6.54 -1.36 -7.00
C GLY A 188 7.83 -1.74 -6.30
N LEU A 189 7.75 -1.92 -4.99
CA LEU A 189 8.88 -2.29 -4.14
C LEU A 189 8.37 -3.11 -2.96
N GLU A 190 8.90 -4.31 -2.76
CA GLU A 190 8.45 -5.21 -1.71
C GLU A 190 9.58 -6.10 -1.20
N PHE A 191 9.64 -6.32 0.11
CA PHE A 191 10.50 -7.35 0.70
C PHE A 191 9.85 -8.72 0.54
N SER A 192 10.66 -9.76 0.33
CA SER A 192 10.18 -11.12 0.46
C SER A 192 9.67 -11.37 1.89
N PRO A 193 8.72 -12.31 2.10
CA PRO A 193 8.15 -12.57 3.43
C PRO A 193 9.16 -13.00 4.50
N ASP A 194 10.29 -13.58 4.09
CA ASP A 194 11.42 -13.95 4.96
C ASP A 194 12.43 -12.82 5.15
N GLY A 195 12.26 -11.68 4.46
CA GLY A 195 13.11 -10.50 4.54
C GLY A 195 14.48 -10.63 3.86
N THR A 196 14.75 -11.73 3.17
CA THR A 196 16.07 -12.01 2.56
C THR A 196 16.27 -11.30 1.22
N ALA A 197 15.18 -10.98 0.52
CA ALA A 197 15.21 -10.37 -0.80
C ALA A 197 14.31 -9.12 -0.87
N ILE A 198 14.61 -8.26 -1.85
CA ILE A 198 13.76 -7.15 -2.27
C ILE A 198 13.46 -7.28 -3.74
N ALA A 199 12.18 -7.19 -4.11
CA ALA A 199 11.70 -7.22 -5.48
C ALA A 199 11.21 -5.82 -5.88
N ALA A 200 11.52 -5.41 -7.11
CA ALA A 200 11.04 -4.16 -7.66
C ALA A 200 10.57 -4.33 -9.11
N SER A 201 9.37 -3.82 -9.41
CA SER A 201 8.85 -3.74 -10.78
C SER A 201 9.32 -2.45 -11.44
N SER A 202 9.85 -2.54 -12.65
CA SER A 202 10.50 -1.43 -13.34
C SER A 202 9.79 -1.03 -14.64
N THR A 203 9.94 0.23 -15.02
CA THR A 203 9.49 0.73 -16.33
C THR A 203 10.23 0.10 -17.51
N ASP A 204 11.34 -0.61 -17.28
CA ASP A 204 12.03 -1.42 -18.28
C ASP A 204 11.29 -2.74 -18.62
N LYS A 205 10.07 -2.93 -18.06
CA LYS A 205 9.20 -4.09 -18.26
C LYS A 205 9.71 -5.36 -17.59
N THR A 206 10.62 -5.24 -16.62
CA THR A 206 11.13 -6.36 -15.83
C THR A 206 10.78 -6.23 -14.35
N VAL A 207 10.85 -7.36 -13.64
CA VAL A 207 10.99 -7.39 -12.18
C VAL A 207 12.43 -7.76 -11.88
N LYS A 208 13.05 -7.03 -10.98
CA LYS A 208 14.41 -7.29 -10.52
C LYS A 208 14.37 -7.63 -9.04
N ILE A 209 15.20 -8.57 -8.64
CA ILE A 209 15.26 -9.08 -7.27
C ILE A 209 16.71 -8.98 -6.80
N TRP A 210 16.90 -8.49 -5.58
CA TRP A 210 18.22 -8.42 -4.95
C TRP A 210 18.18 -9.07 -3.58
N ASP A 211 19.28 -9.73 -3.22
CA ASP A 211 19.51 -10.18 -1.86
C ASP A 211 19.83 -8.98 -0.97
N VAL A 212 19.13 -8.88 0.17
CA VAL A 212 19.19 -7.72 1.06
C VAL A 212 20.54 -7.59 1.77
N THR A 213 21.21 -8.72 2.02
CA THR A 213 22.47 -8.76 2.78
C THR A 213 23.65 -8.39 1.89
N THR A 214 23.71 -8.98 0.71
CA THR A 214 24.81 -8.87 -0.25
C THR A 214 24.61 -7.68 -1.20
N GLY A 215 23.37 -7.34 -1.53
CA GLY A 215 23.02 -6.37 -2.57
C GLY A 215 23.16 -6.93 -3.99
N SER A 216 23.47 -8.22 -4.13
CA SER A 216 23.61 -8.89 -5.42
C SER A 216 22.24 -9.17 -6.04
N ALA A 217 22.15 -9.08 -7.36
CA ALA A 217 20.97 -9.53 -8.08
C ALA A 217 20.77 -11.04 -7.87
N VAL A 218 19.54 -11.45 -7.59
CA VAL A 218 19.14 -12.85 -7.51
C VAL A 218 18.72 -13.28 -8.92
N GLN A 219 19.29 -14.38 -9.41
CA GLN A 219 18.99 -14.98 -10.71
C GLN A 219 17.81 -15.94 -10.62
#